data_AF-A0A7J8HH79-F1
#
_entry.id   AF-A0A7J8HH79-F1
#
_cell.length_a   1.000
_cell.length_b   1.000
_cell.length_c   1.000
_cell.angle_alpha   90.00
_cell.angle_beta   90.00
_cell.angle_gamma   90.00
#
_symmetry.space_group_name_H-M   'P 1'
#
loop_
_entity.id
_entity.type
_entity.pdbx_description
1 polymer ?
#
loop_
_entity_poly.entity_id
_entity_poly.type
_entity_poly.pdbx_seq_one_letter_code
_entity_poly.pdbx_strand_id
1 'polypeptide(L)'
;MRSSTGEPFRVLVCPIYTCLRELLQSQDVKEDAVLCCSMELQSTGRLLEEQLPEMMTELLASARDKMLCPSESMLTRSLLLEVIELHANSWNPLTPPITQYYNRTIQKLTA
;
A
#
# COMPACT_ATOMS: atom_id res chain seq x y z
N MET A 1 4.51 14.19 5.38
CA MET A 1 3.33 15.09 5.33
C MET A 1 3.03 15.67 6.71
N ARG A 2 3.90 16.57 7.20
CA ARG A 2 3.70 17.25 8.48
C ARG A 2 3.94 18.74 8.26
N SER A 3 3.21 19.58 8.97
CA SER A 3 3.44 21.02 9.01
C SER A 3 4.82 21.32 9.61
N SER A 4 5.23 22.59 9.56
CA SER A 4 6.40 23.07 10.32
C SER A 4 6.28 22.84 11.83
N THR A 5 5.05 22.63 12.33
CA THR A 5 4.76 22.30 13.74
C THR A 5 4.70 20.79 14.00
N GLY A 6 4.95 19.95 12.98
CA GLY A 6 4.95 18.48 13.12
C GLY A 6 3.57 17.82 13.03
N GLU A 7 2.51 18.60 12.84
CA GLU A 7 1.13 18.09 12.75
C GLU A 7 0.81 17.57 11.35
N PRO A 8 0.06 16.47 11.21
CA PRO A 8 -0.37 15.99 9.90
C PRO A 8 -1.32 16.99 9.25
N PHE A 9 -1.15 17.19 7.94
CA PHE A 9 -2.10 17.97 7.14
C PHE A 9 -3.40 17.18 6.93
N ARG A 10 -4.31 17.26 7.91
CA ARG A 10 -5.58 16.49 7.93
C ARG A 10 -6.42 16.66 6.65
N VAL A 11 -6.37 17.84 6.05
CA VAL A 11 -7.03 18.18 4.77
C VAL A 11 -6.60 17.25 3.62
N LEU A 12 -5.37 16.72 3.65
CA LEU A 12 -4.85 15.86 2.59
C LEU A 12 -5.20 14.38 2.78
N VAL A 13 -5.67 13.97 3.97
CA VAL A 13 -5.90 12.56 4.29
C VAL A 13 -6.97 11.95 3.37
N CYS A 14 -8.16 12.56 3.26
CA CYS A 14 -9.22 12.03 2.39
C CYS A 14 -8.82 12.03 0.90
N PRO A 15 -8.23 13.10 0.33
CA PRO A 15 -7.70 13.07 -1.04
C PRO A 15 -6.71 11.93 -1.30
N ILE A 16 -5.80 11.65 -0.36
CA ILE A 16 -4.83 10.56 -0.49
C ILE A 16 -5.54 9.21 -0.52
N TYR A 17 -6.47 8.96 0.42
CA TYR A 17 -7.25 7.72 0.41
C TYR A 17 -8.05 7.55 -0.88
N THR A 18 -8.65 8.63 -1.39
CA THR A 18 -9.42 8.60 -2.63
C THR A 18 -8.53 8.20 -3.80
N CYS A 19 -7.37 8.86 -3.93
CA CYS A 19 -6.39 8.55 -4.98
C CYS A 19 -5.90 7.10 -4.93
N LEU A 20 -5.48 6.62 -3.75
CA LEU A 20 -5.01 5.24 -3.59
C LEU A 20 -6.10 4.22 -3.89
N ARG A 21 -7.35 4.50 -3.50
CA ARG A 21 -8.49 3.62 -3.75
C ARG A 21 -8.84 3.57 -5.24
N GLU A 22 -8.93 4.72 -5.90
CA GLU A 22 -9.20 4.80 -7.35
C GLU A 22 -8.11 4.06 -8.15
N LEU A 23 -6.84 4.21 -7.75
CA LEU A 23 -5.73 3.47 -8.32
C LEU A 23 -5.92 1.95 -8.19
N LEU A 24 -6.28 1.47 -7.00
CA LEU A 24 -6.49 0.04 -6.75
C LEU A 24 -7.77 -0.52 -7.40
N GLN A 25 -8.78 0.32 -7.64
CA GLN A 25 -10.03 -0.09 -8.31
C GLN A 25 -9.94 -0.02 -9.84
N SER A 26 -8.91 0.63 -10.38
CA SER A 26 -8.69 0.71 -11.83
C SER A 26 -8.27 -0.64 -12.42
N GLN A 27 -8.89 -1.01 -13.54
CA GLN A 27 -8.59 -2.23 -14.29
C GLN A 27 -7.30 -2.11 -15.10
N ASP A 28 -7.00 -0.92 -15.63
CA ASP A 28 -5.87 -0.67 -16.54
C ASP A 28 -4.71 0.06 -15.86
N VAL A 29 -4.57 -0.12 -14.54
CA VAL A 29 -3.46 0.48 -13.80
C VAL A 29 -2.16 -0.25 -14.12
N LYS A 30 -1.13 0.52 -14.41
CA LYS A 30 0.21 0.01 -14.66
C LYS A 30 0.90 -0.40 -13.36
N GLU A 31 1.83 -1.35 -13.46
CA GLU A 31 2.55 -1.89 -12.31
C GLU A 31 3.41 -0.85 -11.57
N ASP A 32 3.91 0.18 -12.27
CA ASP A 32 4.66 1.29 -11.68
C ASP A 32 3.79 2.13 -10.73
N ALA A 33 2.52 2.32 -11.06
CA ALA A 33 1.55 2.99 -10.20
C ALA A 33 1.22 2.14 -8.97
N VAL A 34 1.11 0.81 -9.13
CA VAL A 34 0.94 -0.11 -7.98
C VAL A 34 2.17 -0.09 -7.07
N LEU A 35 3.38 -0.12 -7.63
CA LEU A 35 4.62 0.00 -6.88
C LEU A 35 4.67 1.32 -6.11
N CYS A 36 4.30 2.43 -6.74
CA CYS A 36 4.19 3.73 -6.09
C CYS A 36 3.19 3.68 -4.92
N CYS A 37 1.98 3.15 -5.14
CA CYS A 37 0.98 2.95 -4.09
C CYS A 37 1.53 2.14 -2.91
N SER A 38 2.25 1.04 -3.17
CA SER A 38 2.87 0.24 -2.11
C SER A 38 3.93 1.03 -1.33
N MET A 39 4.82 1.77 -1.99
CA MET A 39 5.84 2.60 -1.32
C MET A 39 5.20 3.71 -0.46
N GLU A 40 4.14 4.35 -0.95
CA GLU A 40 3.40 5.37 -0.20
C GLU A 40 2.74 4.77 1.04
N LEU A 41 2.12 3.58 0.93
CA LEU A 41 1.52 2.90 2.07
C LEU A 41 2.57 2.41 3.08
N GLN A 42 3.71 1.89 2.63
CA GLN A 42 4.78 1.49 3.55
C GLN A 42 5.35 2.68 4.33
N SER A 43 5.42 3.86 3.72
CA SER A 43 6.00 5.05 4.35
C SER A 43 4.99 5.88 5.17
N THR A 44 3.72 5.94 4.75
CA THR A 44 2.70 6.82 5.34
C THR A 44 1.47 6.09 5.89
N GLY A 45 1.35 4.77 5.70
CA GLY A 45 0.17 3.99 6.05
C GLY A 45 -0.25 4.11 7.51
N ARG A 46 0.71 4.04 8.45
CA ARG A 46 0.45 4.27 9.88
C ARG A 46 -0.18 5.64 10.14
N LEU A 47 0.40 6.69 9.54
CA LEU A 47 -0.08 8.04 9.72
C LEU A 47 -1.49 8.21 9.17
N LEU A 48 -1.78 7.62 8.01
CA LEU A 48 -3.10 7.66 7.40
C LEU A 48 -4.14 6.94 8.28
N GLU A 49 -3.82 5.73 8.75
CA GLU A 49 -4.71 4.93 9.60
C GLU A 49 -5.01 5.60 10.95
N GLU A 50 -4.01 6.25 11.56
CA GLU A 50 -4.20 7.03 12.78
C GLU A 50 -5.18 8.21 12.59
N GLN A 51 -5.30 8.75 11.37
CA GLN A 51 -6.23 9.83 11.09
C GLN A 51 -7.64 9.33 10.75
N LEU A 52 -7.76 8.28 9.93
CA LEU A 52 -9.04 7.75 9.44
C LEU A 52 -8.99 6.20 9.28
N PRO A 53 -9.16 5.43 10.37
CA PRO A 53 -8.99 3.97 10.34
C PRO A 53 -10.03 3.24 9.49
N GLU A 54 -11.26 3.78 9.41
CA GLU A 54 -12.32 3.22 8.57
C GLU A 54 -11.92 3.24 7.08
N MET A 55 -11.29 4.33 6.62
CA MET A 55 -10.81 4.43 5.24
C MET A 55 -9.65 3.48 4.95
N MET A 56 -8.79 3.20 5.94
CA MET A 56 -7.74 2.18 5.79
C MET A 56 -8.33 0.78 5.60
N THR A 57 -9.38 0.46 6.35
CA THR A 57 -10.10 -0.82 6.22
C THR A 57 -10.63 -1.01 4.81
N GLU A 58 -11.31 0.00 4.27
CA GLU A 58 -11.85 -0.01 2.90
C GLU A 58 -10.74 -0.06 1.83
N LEU A 59 -9.62 0.64 2.06
CA LEU A 59 -8.49 0.62 1.15
C LEU A 59 -7.85 -0.77 1.08
N LEU A 60 -7.66 -1.45 2.22
CA LEU A 60 -7.12 -2.80 2.27
C LEU A 60 -8.10 -3.85 1.72
N ALA A 61 -9.41 -3.62 1.80
CA ALA A 61 -10.37 -4.43 1.06
C ALA A 61 -10.13 -4.32 -0.45
N SER A 62 -9.98 -3.09 -0.97
CA SER A 62 -9.67 -2.86 -2.40
C SER A 62 -8.32 -3.50 -2.80
N ALA A 63 -7.30 -3.43 -1.94
CA ALA A 63 -6.01 -4.09 -2.18
C ALA A 63 -6.14 -5.62 -2.26
N ARG A 64 -6.95 -6.24 -1.38
CA ARG A 64 -7.22 -7.68 -1.41
C ARG A 64 -7.97 -8.08 -2.67
N ASP A 65 -9.00 -7.34 -3.04
CA ASP A 65 -9.80 -7.61 -4.24
C ASP A 65 -8.93 -7.53 -5.50
N LYS A 66 -8.09 -6.50 -5.61
CA LYS A 66 -7.12 -6.39 -6.71
C LYS A 66 -6.14 -7.56 -6.69
N MET A 67 -5.46 -7.82 -5.57
CA MET A 67 -4.49 -8.92 -5.44
C MET A 67 -5.07 -10.29 -5.81
N LEU A 68 -6.34 -10.55 -5.51
CA LEU A 68 -6.99 -11.82 -5.81
C LEU A 68 -7.49 -11.92 -7.26
N CYS A 69 -7.67 -10.79 -7.95
CA CYS A 69 -8.14 -10.76 -9.33
C CYS A 69 -7.22 -11.60 -10.26
N PRO A 70 -7.74 -12.58 -11.04
CA PRO A 70 -6.92 -13.48 -11.86
C PRO A 70 -6.04 -12.78 -12.89
N SER A 71 -6.45 -11.59 -13.38
CA SER A 71 -5.72 -10.83 -14.39
C SER A 71 -4.47 -10.11 -13.85
N GLU A 72 -4.32 -9.99 -12.54
CA GLU A 72 -3.16 -9.30 -11.96
C GLU A 72 -1.88 -10.12 -12.09
N SER A 73 -0.80 -9.39 -12.39
CA SER A 73 0.53 -9.94 -12.49
C SER A 73 1.07 -10.44 -11.14
N MET A 74 2.13 -11.24 -11.19
CA MET A 74 2.85 -11.65 -9.99
C MET A 74 3.42 -10.45 -9.23
N LEU A 75 3.86 -9.41 -9.94
CA LEU A 75 4.44 -8.22 -9.31
C LEU A 75 3.40 -7.46 -8.49
N THR A 76 2.23 -7.16 -9.09
CA THR A 76 1.12 -6.53 -8.37
C THR A 76 0.72 -7.36 -7.14
N ARG A 77 0.62 -8.69 -7.29
CA ARG A 77 0.28 -9.57 -6.17
C ARG A 77 1.29 -9.50 -5.04
N SER A 78 2.59 -9.56 -5.34
CA SER A 78 3.65 -9.49 -4.34
C SER A 78 3.66 -8.13 -3.62
N LEU A 79 3.51 -7.04 -4.37
CA LEU A 79 3.49 -5.68 -3.82
C LEU A 79 2.31 -5.43 -2.88
N LEU A 80 1.13 -5.95 -3.22
CA LEU A 80 -0.06 -5.79 -2.38
C LEU A 80 -0.03 -6.72 -1.16
N LEU A 81 0.48 -7.94 -1.31
CA LEU A 81 0.61 -8.87 -0.19
C LEU A 81 1.58 -8.34 0.87
N GLU A 82 2.71 -7.77 0.46
CA GLU A 82 3.67 -7.14 1.38
C GLU A 82 3.01 -6.03 2.21
N VAL A 83 2.22 -5.16 1.57
CA VAL A 83 1.49 -4.09 2.25
C VAL A 83 0.45 -4.65 3.23
N ILE A 84 -0.28 -5.69 2.84
CA ILE A 84 -1.28 -6.36 3.69
C ILE A 84 -0.62 -6.98 4.92
N GLU A 85 0.53 -7.66 4.76
CA GLU A 85 1.28 -8.22 5.89
C GLU A 85 1.88 -7.12 6.78
N LEU A 86 2.35 -6.03 6.19
CA LEU A 86 2.85 -4.87 6.93
C LEU A 86 1.74 -4.25 7.80
N HIS A 87 0.54 -4.08 7.25
CA HIS A 87 -0.64 -3.64 8.01
C HIS A 87 -0.99 -4.63 9.13
N ALA A 88 -1.00 -5.94 8.83
CA ALA A 88 -1.25 -6.97 9.83
C ALA A 88 -0.22 -6.94 10.97
N ASN A 89 1.00 -6.48 10.69
CA ASN A 89 2.06 -6.23 11.68
C ASN A 89 1.99 -4.82 12.30
N SER A 90 0.83 -4.14 12.24
CA SER A 90 0.61 -2.78 12.77
C SER A 90 1.57 -1.74 12.20
N TRP A 91 1.91 -1.86 10.91
CA TRP A 91 2.90 -1.04 10.22
C TRP A 91 4.31 -1.09 10.81
N ASN A 92 4.61 -2.09 11.66
CA ASN A 92 5.97 -2.31 12.12
C ASN A 92 6.76 -3.06 11.05
N PRO A 93 8.09 -2.84 10.96
CA PRO A 93 8.93 -3.58 10.02
C PRO A 93 8.66 -5.08 10.08
N LEU A 94 8.49 -5.70 8.91
CA LEU A 94 8.37 -7.14 8.80
C LEU A 94 9.66 -7.81 9.28
N THR A 95 9.57 -9.08 9.66
CA THR A 95 10.77 -9.82 10.10
C THR A 95 11.80 -9.89 8.96
N PRO A 96 13.11 -10.01 9.27
CA PRO A 96 14.13 -10.07 8.23
C PRO A 96 13.92 -11.16 7.17
N PRO A 97 13.47 -12.39 7.51
CA PRO A 97 13.17 -13.41 6.49
C PRO A 97 12.06 -13.00 5.53
N ILE A 98 10.99 -12.39 6.03
CA ILE A 98 9.85 -11.93 5.21
C ILE A 98 10.28 -10.77 4.32
N THR A 99 10.99 -9.79 4.87
CA THR A 99 11.56 -8.67 4.11
C THR A 99 12.49 -9.16 2.99
N GLN A 100 13.34 -10.16 3.28
CA GLN A 100 14.22 -10.76 2.28
C GLN A 100 13.45 -11.50 1.19
N TYR A 101 12.33 -12.15 1.52
CA TYR A 101 11.45 -12.80 0.55
C TYR A 101 10.90 -11.80 -0.46
N TYR A 102 10.31 -10.68 0.00
CA TYR A 102 9.75 -9.66 -0.90
C TYR A 102 10.83 -8.97 -1.72
N ASN A 103 11.94 -8.56 -1.11
CA ASN A 103 13.06 -7.95 -1.83
C ASN A 103 13.56 -8.83 -2.99
N ARG A 104 13.77 -10.13 -2.73
CA ARG A 104 14.20 -11.08 -3.78
C ARG A 104 13.14 -11.31 -4.84
N THR A 105 11.87 -11.36 -4.43
CA THR A 105 10.76 -11.65 -5.34
C THR A 105 10.51 -10.47 -6.27
N ILE A 106 10.38 -9.26 -5.70
CA ILE A 106 10.19 -8.02 -6.45
C ILE A 106 11.37 -7.79 -7.41
N GLN A 107 12.61 -7.94 -6.94
CA GLN A 107 13.79 -7.79 -7.80
C GLN A 107 13.78 -8.73 -9.02
N LYS A 108 13.30 -9.97 -8.86
CA LYS A 108 13.19 -10.93 -9.97
C LYS A 108 12.08 -10.57 -10.95
N LEU A 109 11.00 -9.93 -10.48
CA LEU A 109 9.83 -9.57 -11.28
C LEU A 109 10.01 -8.23 -12.01
N THR A 110 10.95 -7.40 -11.57
CA THR A 110 11.28 -6.11 -12.20
C THR A 110 12.54 -6.15 -13.08
N ALA A 111 13.20 -7.30 -13.20
CA ALA A 111 14.40 -7.50 -14.01
C ALA A 111 14.04 -7.93 -15.44
#